data_AF-A0A495ICT4-F1
#
_entry.id   AF-A0A495ICT4-F1
#
_cell.length_a   1.000
_cell.length_b   1.000
_cell.length_c   1.000
_cell.angle_alpha   90.00
_cell.angle_beta   90.00
_cell.angle_gamma   90.00
#
_symmetry.space_group_name_H-M   'P 1'
#
loop_
_entity.id
_entity.type
_entity.pdbx_description
1 polymer ?
#
loop_
_entity_poly.entity_id
_entity_poly.type
_entity_poly.pdbx_seq_one_letter_code
_entity_poly.pdbx_strand_id
1 'polypeptide(L)'
;MTDCGCDKAKAELVEYLHNELARDDASDIREHMAGCADCSSEFHVNVVMTETVQRACRETAPEELRVQVLARLRDLQASHG
;
A
#
# COMPACT_ATOMS: atom_id res chain seq x y z
N MET A 1 21.87 2.83 23.56
CA MET A 1 20.80 3.42 22.76
C MET A 1 20.10 2.26 22.10
N THR A 2 18.90 1.94 22.55
CA THR A 2 18.08 0.89 21.96
C THR A 2 17.74 1.34 20.54
N ASP A 3 18.13 0.53 19.57
CA ASP A 3 17.70 0.72 18.18
C ASP A 3 16.16 0.77 18.15
N CYS A 4 15.58 1.88 17.69
CA CYS A 4 14.13 2.02 17.58
C CYS A 4 13.53 1.17 16.45
N GLY A 5 14.37 0.49 15.65
CA GLY A 5 13.93 -0.23 14.46
C GLY A 5 13.57 0.69 13.28
N CYS A 6 13.86 1.98 13.40
CA CYS A 6 13.46 3.00 12.44
C CYS A 6 14.13 2.80 11.07
N ASP A 7 15.38 2.30 11.02
CA ASP A 7 16.09 2.05 9.77
C ASP A 7 15.43 0.94 8.95
N LYS A 8 15.05 -0.17 9.60
CA LYS A 8 14.26 -1.23 8.97
C LYS A 8 12.90 -0.67 8.54
N ALA A 9 12.21 0.03 9.43
CA ALA A 9 10.87 0.54 9.14
C ALA A 9 10.86 1.44 7.90
N LYS A 10 11.78 2.42 7.84
CA LYS A 10 11.93 3.34 6.71
C LYS A 10 12.25 2.63 5.40
N ALA A 11 13.06 1.57 5.46
CA ALA A 11 13.40 0.78 4.28
C ALA A 11 12.20 0.02 3.68
N GLU A 12 11.14 -0.22 4.46
CA GLU A 12 9.98 -1.03 4.07
C GLU A 12 8.67 -0.22 3.94
N LEU A 13 8.70 1.11 4.15
CA LEU A 13 7.49 1.94 4.13
C LEU A 13 6.79 1.98 2.77
N VAL A 14 7.51 1.84 1.67
CA VAL A 14 6.95 1.89 0.31
C VAL A 14 6.27 0.55 -0.02
N GLU A 15 6.90 -0.56 0.32
CA GLU A 15 6.33 -1.90 0.23
C GLU A 15 5.09 -2.02 1.12
N TYR A 16 5.15 -1.44 2.33
CA TYR A 16 3.99 -1.33 3.21
C TYR A 16 2.85 -0.52 2.54
N LEU A 17 3.16 0.64 1.95
CA LEU A 17 2.17 1.49 1.25
C LEU A 17 1.48 0.73 0.11
N HIS A 18 2.22 -0.09 -0.63
CA HIS A 18 1.69 -0.85 -1.77
C HIS A 18 1.09 -2.21 -1.39
N ASN A 19 1.06 -2.56 -0.10
CA ASN A 19 0.62 -3.87 0.40
C ASN A 19 1.45 -5.05 -0.14
N GLU A 20 2.76 -4.84 -0.29
CA GLU A 20 3.72 -5.80 -0.84
C GLU A 20 4.50 -6.55 0.26
N LEU A 21 4.23 -6.26 1.53
CA LEU A 21 4.81 -6.96 2.67
C LEU A 21 4.02 -8.21 3.07
N ALA A 22 4.72 -9.17 3.68
CA ALA A 22 4.07 -10.25 4.40
C ALA A 22 3.23 -9.69 5.56
N ARG A 23 2.24 -10.47 6.00
CA ARG A 23 1.28 -10.02 7.03
C ARG A 23 1.94 -9.59 8.33
N ASP A 24 2.96 -10.34 8.75
CA ASP A 24 3.68 -10.11 10.00
C ASP A 24 4.55 -8.85 9.89
N ASP A 25 5.33 -8.70 8.82
CA ASP A 25 6.12 -7.49 8.56
C ASP A 25 5.23 -6.23 8.47
N ALA A 26 4.09 -6.33 7.80
CA ALA A 26 3.13 -5.23 7.76
C ALA A 26 2.55 -4.89 9.15
N SER A 27 2.45 -5.88 10.04
CA SER A 27 2.02 -5.66 11.43
C SER A 27 3.08 -4.92 12.23
N ASP A 28 4.34 -5.34 12.10
CA ASP A 28 5.48 -4.71 12.75
C ASP A 28 5.62 -3.23 12.34
N ILE A 29 5.48 -2.93 11.05
CA ILE A 29 5.50 -1.55 10.54
C ILE A 29 4.35 -0.70 11.10
N ARG A 30 3.14 -1.26 11.19
CA ARG A 30 1.98 -0.56 11.81
C ARG A 30 2.24 -0.25 13.28
N GLU A 31 2.71 -1.23 14.03
CA GLU A 31 3.01 -1.07 15.45
C GLU A 31 4.11 -0.01 15.66
N HIS A 32 5.17 -0.06 14.85
CA HIS A 32 6.24 0.93 14.90
C HIS A 32 5.73 2.35 14.61
N MET A 33 4.95 2.55 13.54
CA MET A 33 4.41 3.87 13.21
C MET A 33 3.48 4.41 14.31
N ALA A 34 2.72 3.56 14.99
CA ALA A 34 1.88 3.98 16.12
C ALA A 34 2.69 4.59 17.29
N GLY A 35 3.96 4.21 17.44
CA GLY A 35 4.87 4.72 18.46
C GLY A 35 5.93 5.71 17.96
N CYS A 36 6.05 5.92 16.65
CA CYS A 36 7.17 6.65 16.04
C CYS A 36 6.67 7.77 15.11
N ALA A 37 6.79 9.02 15.59
CA ALA A 37 6.39 10.21 14.83
C ALA A 37 7.23 10.41 13.55
N ASP A 38 8.52 10.04 13.59
CA ASP A 38 9.42 10.17 12.45
C ASP A 38 9.01 9.24 11.30
N CYS A 39 8.79 7.95 11.57
CA CYS A 39 8.33 7.00 10.56
C CYS A 39 6.90 7.30 10.08
N SER A 40 6.01 7.78 10.96
CA SER A 40 4.68 8.26 10.54
C SER A 40 4.75 9.45 9.58
N SER A 41 5.69 10.38 9.82
CA SER A 41 5.91 11.54 8.94
C SER A 41 6.48 11.11 7.59
N GLU A 42 7.47 10.23 7.57
CA GLU A 42 8.04 9.68 6.33
C GLU A 42 6.99 8.92 5.51
N PHE A 43 6.17 8.10 6.18
CA PHE A 43 5.07 7.39 5.52
C PHE A 43 4.06 8.37 4.89
N HIS A 44 3.75 9.46 5.58
CA HIS A 44 2.88 10.51 5.03
C HIS A 44 3.46 11.14 3.76
N VAL A 45 4.77 11.39 3.71
CA VAL A 45 5.45 11.88 2.48
C VAL A 45 5.27 10.90 1.33
N ASN A 46 5.46 9.60 1.57
CA ASN A 46 5.25 8.56 0.56
C ASN A 46 3.81 8.55 0.03
N VAL A 47 2.81 8.67 0.91
CA VAL A 47 1.39 8.78 0.53
C VAL A 47 1.16 9.98 -0.38
N VAL A 48 1.59 11.17 0.05
CA VAL A 48 1.38 12.42 -0.71
C VAL A 48 2.07 12.35 -2.07
N MET A 49 3.28 11.79 -2.14
CA MET A 49 4.00 11.60 -3.38
C MET A 49 3.23 10.68 -4.34
N THR A 50 2.82 9.50 -3.88
CA THR A 50 2.05 8.54 -4.67
C THR A 50 0.74 9.14 -5.18
N GLU A 51 -0.03 9.81 -4.32
CA GLU A 51 -1.28 10.48 -4.72
C GLU A 51 -1.05 11.61 -5.71
N THR A 52 0.07 12.33 -5.60
CA THR A 52 0.40 13.44 -6.52
C THR A 52 0.71 12.89 -7.91
N VAL A 53 1.50 11.81 -8.00
CA VAL A 53 1.80 11.14 -9.26
C VAL A 53 0.53 10.57 -9.88
N GLN A 54 -0.31 9.89 -9.08
CA GLN A 54 -1.60 9.35 -9.55
C GLN A 54 -2.53 10.43 -10.11
N ARG A 55 -2.62 11.60 -9.44
CA ARG A 55 -3.42 12.73 -9.93
C ARG A 55 -2.90 13.34 -11.23
N ALA A 56 -1.58 13.31 -11.43
CA ALA A 56 -0.96 13.81 -12.66
C ALA A 56 -1.09 12.81 -13.83
N CYS A 57 -1.20 11.52 -13.53
CA CYS A 57 -1.39 10.47 -14.53
C CYS A 57 -2.78 10.57 -15.18
N ARG A 58 -2.83 10.64 -16.51
CA ARG A 58 -4.08 10.71 -17.30
C ARG A 58 -4.38 9.42 -18.06
N GLU A 59 -3.56 8.39 -17.86
CA GLU A 59 -3.73 7.10 -18.49
C GLU A 59 -4.95 6.41 -17.89
N THR A 60 -5.91 6.08 -18.75
CA THR A 60 -7.11 5.35 -18.33
C THR A 60 -7.00 3.93 -18.88
N ALA A 61 -7.26 2.93 -18.03
CA ALA A 61 -7.31 1.55 -18.47
C ALA A 61 -8.38 1.39 -19.57
N PRO A 62 -8.15 0.54 -20.59
CA PRO A 62 -9.14 0.27 -21.63
C PRO A 62 -10.47 -0.22 -21.04
N GLU A 63 -11.61 0.25 -21.58
CA GLU A 63 -12.94 -0.13 -21.09
C GLU A 63 -13.17 -1.63 -21.21
N GLU A 64 -12.65 -2.25 -22.26
CA GLU A 64 -12.75 -3.69 -22.49
C GLU A 64 -12.09 -4.48 -21.35
N LEU A 65 -10.96 -3.99 -20.82
CA LEU A 65 -10.27 -4.63 -19.70
C LEU A 65 -11.11 -4.51 -18.42
N ARG A 66 -11.70 -3.34 -18.17
CA ARG A 66 -12.60 -3.12 -17.02
C ARG A 66 -13.80 -4.07 -17.07
N VAL A 67 -14.44 -4.20 -18.24
CA VAL A 67 -15.56 -5.12 -18.44
C VAL A 67 -15.15 -6.57 -18.16
N GLN A 68 -13.99 -7.00 -18.67
CA GLN A 68 -13.47 -8.36 -18.44
C GLN A 68 -13.20 -8.64 -16.96
N VAL A 69 -12.56 -7.72 -16.25
CA VAL A 69 -12.29 -7.85 -14.79
C VAL A 69 -13.59 -7.98 -14.01
N LEU A 70 -14.57 -7.09 -14.28
CA LEU A 70 -15.86 -7.11 -13.59
C LEU A 70 -16.67 -8.39 -13.86
N ALA A 71 -16.65 -8.89 -15.10
CA ALA A 71 -17.28 -10.16 -15.45
C ALA A 71 -16.65 -11.31 -14.64
N ARG A 72 -15.32 -11.39 -14.62
CA ARG A 72 -14.61 -12.45 -13.89
C ARG A 72 -14.87 -12.42 -12.38
N LEU A 73 -14.93 -11.22 -11.78
CA LEU A 73 -15.26 -11.06 -10.36
C LEU A 73 -16.67 -11.58 -10.04
N ARG A 74 -17.66 -11.29 -10.89
CA ARG A 74 -19.04 -11.79 -10.72
C ARG A 74 -19.12 -13.31 -10.82
N ASP A 75 -18.41 -13.90 -11.79
CA ASP A 75 -18.37 -15.36 -11.94
C ASP A 75 -17.78 -16.03 -10.69
N LEU A 76 -16.68 -15.48 -10.14
CA LEU A 76 -16.07 -15.99 -8.91
C LEU A 76 -17.03 -15.86 -7.72
N GLN A 77 -17.70 -14.72 -7.56
CA GLN A 77 -18.67 -14.52 -6.48
C GLN A 77 -19.87 -15.48 -6.58
N ALA A 78 -20.37 -15.74 -7.79
CA ALA A 78 -21.44 -16.70 -8.01
C ALA A 78 -21.02 -18.17 -7.76
N SER A 79 -19.73 -18.47 -7.96
CA SER A 79 -19.17 -19.82 -7.77
C SER A 79 -18.81 -20.14 -6.30
N HIS A 80 -18.62 -19.12 -5.48
CA HIS A 80 -18.23 -19.21 -4.06
C HIS A 80 -19.35 -18.78 -3.09
N GLY A 81 -20.56 -18.52 -3.61
CA GLY A 81 -21.77 -18.23 -2.84
C GLY A 81 -22.57 -19.47 -2.48
#